data_AF-A0A1A8X0Z6-F1
#
_entry.id   AF-A0A1A8X0Z6-F1
#
_cell.length_a   1.000
_cell.length_b   1.000
_cell.length_c   1.000
_cell.angle_alpha   90.00
_cell.angle_beta   90.00
_cell.angle_gamma   90.00
#
_symmetry.space_group_name_H-M   'P 1'
#
loop_
_entity.id
_entity.type
_entity.pdbx_description
1 polymer ?
#
loop_
_entity_poly.entity_id
_entity_poly.type
_entity_poly.pdbx_seq_one_letter_code
_entity_poly.pdbx_strand_id
1 'polypeptide(L)'
;MKYEFRNRFTELVEEEDSLKNLNLYKYYEKFSSEYTEDDKEYCKHFFTADLLFEGVEALEICAKLHRNFKIISNPEEKLNNPDGCRYLKFWLNDHIISYGITYNSYSDIVDNWTSIENHATSRNMCDNADILNYYDGYSSMYDNYAYHFIQIIYEYLHNAFHFNNDDMLQEINYMRNDIKDGFFINNVELLNQIKDMCTKGSSDSSLCKIYKKCDMEKKVELSQLEDTLLKYTKAKEKRRLEDIEAKKLASLHASGTSESSSSAGTIATSFIFVIMGILCILLILYKFTPFGSWIRPLMRRKKKIWENTEDENDEFLHFSEDTRVPTHNRQYKIAYHSGRIN
;
A
#
# COMPACT_ATOMS: atom_id res chain seq x y z
N MET A 1 -0.97 10.72 13.19
CA MET A 1 -0.30 9.57 12.56
C MET A 1 -0.46 9.80 11.06
N LYS A 2 0.58 10.28 10.38
CA LYS A 2 0.56 10.44 8.91
C LYS A 2 0.61 9.02 8.36
N TYR A 3 -0.45 8.56 7.68
CA TYR A 3 -0.35 7.35 6.87
C TYR A 3 0.69 7.66 5.79
N GLU A 4 1.81 6.95 5.81
CA GLU A 4 2.79 7.01 4.75
C GLU A 4 2.20 6.26 3.57
N PHE A 5 1.77 7.01 2.56
CA PHE A 5 1.20 6.44 1.35
C PHE A 5 2.31 5.69 0.62
N ARG A 6 2.13 4.38 0.39
CA ARG A 6 3.15 3.50 -0.19
C ARG A 6 2.67 3.01 -1.56
N ASN A 7 3.63 2.87 -2.47
CA ASN A 7 3.37 2.34 -3.80
C ASN A 7 3.06 0.84 -3.75
N ARG A 8 2.01 0.39 -4.45
CA ARG A 8 1.54 -1.01 -4.44
C ARG A 8 2.60 -1.98 -4.93
N PHE A 9 3.36 -1.62 -5.96
CA PHE A 9 4.44 -2.49 -6.42
C PHE A 9 5.52 -2.69 -5.35
N THR A 10 5.80 -1.67 -4.52
CA THR A 10 6.76 -1.82 -3.42
C THR A 10 6.22 -2.76 -2.35
N GLU A 11 4.94 -2.64 -1.98
CA GLU A 11 4.28 -3.58 -1.06
C GLU A 11 4.34 -5.02 -1.58
N LEU A 12 4.06 -5.22 -2.87
CA LEU A 12 4.12 -6.53 -3.51
C LEU A 12 5.51 -7.16 -3.44
N VAL A 13 6.56 -6.37 -3.61
CA VAL A 13 7.95 -6.85 -3.56
C VAL A 13 8.41 -7.11 -2.12
N GLU A 14 7.82 -6.46 -1.12
CA GLU A 14 8.02 -6.79 0.29
C GLU A 14 7.34 -8.11 0.68
N GLU A 15 6.20 -8.43 0.08
CA GLU A 15 5.50 -9.71 0.27
C GLU A 15 6.20 -10.86 -0.48
N GLU A 16 6.82 -10.58 -1.63
CA GLU A 16 7.42 -11.58 -2.53
C GLU A 16 8.87 -11.19 -2.87
N ASP A 17 9.80 -11.52 -1.96
CA ASP A 17 11.23 -11.18 -2.06
C ASP A 17 11.89 -11.59 -3.38
N SER A 18 11.41 -12.66 -4.02
CA SER A 18 11.90 -13.17 -5.30
C SER A 18 11.84 -12.11 -6.42
N LEU A 19 10.91 -11.15 -6.32
CA LEU A 19 10.70 -10.07 -7.29
C LEU A 19 11.82 -9.02 -7.27
N LYS A 20 12.59 -8.90 -6.16
CA LYS A 20 13.72 -7.95 -6.05
C LYS A 20 14.80 -8.18 -7.11
N ASN A 21 14.84 -9.39 -7.65
CA ASN A 21 15.82 -9.79 -8.65
C ASN A 21 15.51 -9.26 -10.06
N LEU A 22 14.27 -8.85 -10.32
CA LEU A 22 13.83 -8.35 -11.62
C LEU A 22 14.50 -7.02 -11.96
N ASN A 23 14.89 -6.86 -13.23
CA ASN A 23 15.38 -5.57 -13.71
C ASN A 23 14.30 -4.50 -13.59
N LEU A 24 13.04 -4.89 -13.85
CA LEU A 24 11.87 -4.04 -13.57
C LEU A 24 11.92 -3.41 -12.17
N TYR A 25 12.16 -4.20 -11.12
CA TYR A 25 12.22 -3.68 -9.75
C TYR A 25 13.46 -2.80 -9.50
N LYS A 26 14.63 -3.24 -9.96
CA LYS A 26 15.88 -2.46 -9.81
C LYS A 26 15.76 -1.06 -10.42
N TYR A 27 15.16 -0.95 -11.61
CA TYR A 27 14.92 0.34 -12.24
C TYR A 27 13.75 1.10 -11.61
N TYR A 28 12.73 0.41 -11.13
CA TYR A 28 11.65 1.04 -10.37
C TYR A 28 12.19 1.77 -9.12
N GLU A 29 13.06 1.14 -8.31
CA GLU A 29 13.70 1.79 -7.16
C GLU A 29 14.51 3.01 -7.59
N LYS A 30 15.27 2.87 -8.68
CA LYS A 30 16.05 3.96 -9.25
C LYS A 30 15.16 5.14 -9.68
N PHE A 31 14.05 4.87 -10.35
CA PHE A 31 13.08 5.87 -10.79
C PHE A 31 12.32 6.54 -9.65
N SER A 32 12.24 5.88 -8.50
CA SER A 32 11.61 6.40 -7.29
C SER A 32 12.52 7.29 -6.44
N SER A 33 13.84 7.32 -6.73
CA SER A 33 14.79 8.17 -6.00
C SER A 33 14.53 9.67 -6.20
N GLU A 34 15.20 10.50 -5.40
CA GLU A 34 14.99 11.95 -5.35
C GLU A 34 15.22 12.67 -6.68
N TYR A 35 14.49 13.77 -6.86
CA TYR A 35 14.61 14.70 -7.99
C TYR A 35 15.36 15.98 -7.57
N THR A 36 15.75 16.81 -8.54
CA THR A 36 16.39 18.11 -8.27
C THR A 36 15.38 19.26 -8.29
N GLU A 37 15.66 20.37 -7.61
CA GLU A 37 14.79 21.56 -7.67
C GLU A 37 14.59 22.07 -9.11
N ASP A 38 15.57 21.90 -9.99
CA ASP A 38 15.45 22.24 -11.41
C ASP A 38 14.39 21.38 -12.12
N ASP A 39 14.31 20.08 -11.80
CA ASP A 39 13.28 19.18 -12.34
C ASP A 39 11.88 19.63 -11.91
N LYS A 40 11.76 20.03 -10.63
CA LYS A 40 10.51 20.52 -10.07
C LYS A 40 10.09 21.85 -10.68
N GLU A 41 11.02 22.80 -10.80
CA GLU A 41 10.77 24.12 -11.37
C GLU A 41 10.28 24.01 -12.80
N TYR A 42 10.92 23.18 -13.62
CA TYR A 42 10.49 22.95 -14.99
C TYR A 42 9.04 22.42 -15.05
N CYS A 43 8.70 21.46 -14.20
CA CYS A 43 7.38 20.87 -14.16
C CYS A 43 6.26 21.84 -13.73
N LYS A 44 6.56 22.87 -12.94
CA LYS A 44 5.54 23.85 -12.49
C LYS A 44 4.82 24.53 -13.65
N HIS A 45 5.47 24.67 -14.81
CA HIS A 45 4.87 25.31 -15.98
C HIS A 45 3.66 24.57 -16.57
N PHE A 46 3.49 23.28 -16.25
CA PHE A 46 2.39 22.46 -16.75
C PHE A 46 1.16 22.46 -15.86
N PHE A 47 1.26 22.93 -14.61
CA PHE A 47 0.18 22.87 -13.64
C PHE A 47 -0.37 24.27 -13.35
N THR A 48 -1.70 24.37 -13.21
CA THR A 48 -2.35 25.62 -12.79
C THR A 48 -2.13 25.89 -11.30
N ALA A 49 -2.30 27.14 -10.86
CA ALA A 49 -2.14 27.52 -9.44
C ALA A 49 -3.08 26.73 -8.51
N ASP A 50 -4.29 26.39 -8.98
CA ASP A 50 -5.26 25.61 -8.20
C ASP A 50 -4.81 24.14 -8.05
N LEU A 51 -4.23 23.55 -9.11
CA LEU A 51 -3.66 22.20 -9.08
C LEU A 51 -2.40 22.11 -8.21
N LEU A 52 -1.67 23.21 -7.99
CA LEU A 52 -0.53 23.23 -7.07
C LEU A 52 -0.93 23.18 -5.59
N PHE A 53 -2.19 23.51 -5.25
CA PHE A 53 -2.73 23.40 -3.89
C PHE A 53 -3.33 22.02 -3.59
N GLU A 54 -3.86 21.30 -4.59
CA GLU A 54 -4.48 19.97 -4.44
C GLU A 54 -3.63 18.80 -5.00
N GLY A 55 -2.63 19.06 -5.84
CA GLY A 55 -1.89 18.07 -6.63
C GLY A 55 -0.38 18.10 -6.41
N VAL A 56 0.06 18.22 -5.15
CA VAL A 56 1.49 18.20 -4.79
C VAL A 56 2.16 16.91 -5.32
N GLU A 57 1.45 15.79 -5.26
CA GLU A 57 1.90 14.49 -5.72
C GLU A 57 2.10 14.47 -7.24
N ALA A 58 1.23 15.11 -8.02
CA ALA A 58 1.36 15.17 -9.48
C ALA A 58 2.60 16.00 -9.90
N LEU A 59 2.87 17.10 -9.20
CA LEU A 59 4.08 17.88 -9.42
C LEU A 59 5.35 17.07 -9.09
N GLU A 60 5.34 16.35 -7.97
CA GLU A 60 6.47 15.49 -7.57
C GLU A 60 6.70 14.34 -8.57
N ILE A 61 5.62 13.72 -9.05
CA ILE A 61 5.68 12.68 -10.08
C ILE A 61 6.22 13.26 -11.40
N CYS A 62 5.78 14.45 -11.81
CA CYS A 62 6.34 15.13 -12.98
C CYS A 62 7.84 15.37 -12.82
N ALA A 63 8.28 15.88 -11.67
CA ALA A 63 9.69 16.15 -11.41
C ALA A 63 10.53 14.87 -11.49
N LYS A 64 10.05 13.78 -10.88
CA LYS A 64 10.67 12.45 -10.99
C LYS A 64 10.68 11.94 -12.42
N LEU A 65 9.57 12.08 -13.17
CA LEU A 65 9.47 11.69 -14.58
C LEU A 65 10.49 12.43 -15.45
N HIS A 66 10.56 13.76 -15.32
CA HIS A 66 11.54 14.60 -16.01
C HIS A 66 12.98 14.12 -15.76
N ARG A 67 13.30 13.84 -14.48
CA ARG A 67 14.58 13.25 -14.11
C ARG A 67 14.78 11.86 -14.72
N ASN A 68 13.75 11.00 -14.69
CA ASN A 68 13.83 9.63 -15.15
C ASN A 68 14.10 9.53 -16.66
N PHE A 69 13.63 10.48 -17.47
CA PHE A 69 14.04 10.58 -18.88
C PHE A 69 15.55 10.73 -19.03
N LYS A 70 16.19 11.54 -18.18
CA LYS A 70 17.66 11.66 -18.15
C LYS A 70 18.33 10.33 -17.84
N ILE A 71 17.80 9.57 -16.88
CA ILE A 71 18.33 8.23 -16.53
C ILE A 71 18.26 7.30 -17.74
N ILE A 72 17.09 7.10 -18.34
CA ILE A 72 16.96 6.14 -19.44
C ILE A 72 17.72 6.55 -20.70
N SER A 73 18.02 7.85 -20.86
CA SER A 73 18.84 8.34 -21.97
C SER A 73 20.35 8.21 -21.76
N ASN A 74 20.77 7.90 -20.53
CA ASN A 74 22.18 7.81 -20.17
C ASN A 74 22.79 6.52 -20.77
N PRO A 75 23.79 6.62 -21.68
CA PRO A 75 24.42 5.46 -22.30
C PRO A 75 25.13 4.54 -21.30
N GLU A 76 25.50 5.02 -20.12
CA GLU A 76 26.17 4.22 -19.09
C GLU A 76 25.24 3.22 -18.40
N GLU A 77 23.92 3.42 -18.45
CA GLU A 77 22.94 2.58 -17.76
C GLU A 77 22.86 1.15 -18.33
N LYS A 78 23.40 0.90 -19.52
CA LYS A 78 23.28 -0.38 -20.24
C LYS A 78 21.83 -0.89 -20.36
N LEU A 79 20.84 -0.02 -20.16
CA LEU A 79 19.43 -0.27 -20.38
C LEU A 79 19.10 0.03 -21.83
N ASN A 80 18.54 -0.94 -22.55
CA ASN A 80 18.06 -0.65 -23.89
C ASN A 80 16.83 0.27 -23.80
N ASN A 81 16.65 1.14 -24.80
CA ASN A 81 15.58 2.14 -24.78
C ASN A 81 14.18 1.52 -24.64
N PRO A 82 13.84 0.43 -25.36
CA PRO A 82 12.53 -0.21 -25.20
C PRO A 82 12.21 -0.65 -23.77
N ASP A 83 13.16 -1.27 -23.08
CA ASP A 83 13.00 -1.68 -21.68
C ASP A 83 12.95 -0.48 -20.74
N GLY A 84 13.79 0.54 -20.98
CA GLY A 84 13.74 1.79 -20.21
C GLY A 84 12.38 2.47 -20.30
N CYS A 85 11.81 2.60 -21.49
CA CYS A 85 10.48 3.16 -21.68
C CYS A 85 9.40 2.28 -21.02
N ARG A 86 9.49 0.96 -21.16
CA ARG A 86 8.54 0.03 -20.54
C ARG A 86 8.55 0.15 -19.01
N TYR A 87 9.73 0.16 -18.40
CA TYR A 87 9.89 0.29 -16.95
C TYR A 87 9.45 1.67 -16.45
N LEU A 88 9.75 2.73 -17.19
CA LEU A 88 9.31 4.08 -16.84
C LEU A 88 7.79 4.22 -16.85
N LYS A 89 7.13 3.68 -17.89
CA LYS A 89 5.68 3.66 -17.99
C LYS A 89 5.03 2.81 -16.90
N PHE A 90 5.63 1.66 -16.57
CA PHE A 90 5.19 0.85 -15.44
C PHE A 90 5.27 1.63 -14.11
N TRP A 91 6.39 2.29 -13.86
CA TRP A 91 6.60 3.12 -12.67
C TRP A 91 5.53 4.22 -12.57
N LEU A 92 5.30 4.98 -13.65
CA LEU A 92 4.29 6.05 -13.65
C LEU A 92 2.88 5.50 -13.41
N ASN A 93 2.54 4.37 -14.04
CA ASN A 93 1.24 3.73 -13.88
C ASN A 93 1.01 3.23 -12.45
N ASP A 94 2.02 2.63 -11.80
CA ASP A 94 1.92 2.24 -10.39
C ASP A 94 1.74 3.45 -9.47
N HIS A 95 2.40 4.59 -9.75
CA HIS A 95 2.13 5.84 -9.04
C HIS A 95 0.69 6.32 -9.25
N ILE A 96 0.17 6.30 -10.48
CA ILE A 96 -1.23 6.68 -10.75
C ILE A 96 -2.19 5.76 -9.98
N ILE A 97 -1.98 4.44 -10.07
CA ILE A 97 -2.77 3.41 -9.39
C ILE A 97 -2.72 3.57 -7.88
N SER A 98 -1.51 3.74 -7.33
CA SER A 98 -1.29 3.75 -5.90
C SER A 98 -1.97 4.98 -5.33
N TYR A 99 -1.59 6.18 -5.77
CA TYR A 99 -2.07 7.43 -5.17
C TYR A 99 -3.51 7.79 -5.56
N GLY A 100 -4.17 6.99 -6.41
CA GLY A 100 -5.54 7.24 -6.85
C GLY A 100 -5.67 8.59 -7.56
N ILE A 101 -4.63 8.98 -8.31
CA ILE A 101 -4.51 10.31 -8.91
C ILE A 101 -5.65 10.51 -9.89
N THR A 102 -6.40 11.60 -9.70
CA THR A 102 -7.53 11.91 -10.59
C THR A 102 -7.03 12.17 -12.00
N TYR A 103 -7.87 11.90 -13.01
CA TYR A 103 -7.51 12.15 -14.41
C TYR A 103 -6.96 13.56 -14.63
N ASN A 104 -7.65 14.57 -14.09
CA ASN A 104 -7.28 15.97 -14.27
C ASN A 104 -5.87 16.27 -13.73
N SER A 105 -5.41 15.53 -12.72
CA SER A 105 -4.10 15.76 -12.11
C SER A 105 -2.95 15.10 -12.87
N TYR A 106 -3.17 13.95 -13.54
CA TYR A 106 -2.10 13.31 -14.33
C TYR A 106 -2.22 13.57 -15.84
N SER A 107 -3.37 14.04 -16.33
CA SER A 107 -3.56 14.37 -17.76
C SER A 107 -2.58 15.43 -18.22
N ASP A 108 -2.27 16.42 -17.37
CA ASP A 108 -1.27 17.44 -17.69
C ASP A 108 0.13 16.83 -17.94
N ILE A 109 0.48 15.78 -17.20
CA ILE A 109 1.74 15.04 -17.40
C ILE A 109 1.72 14.30 -18.73
N VAL A 110 0.61 13.62 -19.04
CA VAL A 110 0.49 12.81 -20.26
C VAL A 110 0.41 13.67 -21.52
N ASP A 111 -0.34 14.77 -21.47
CA ASP A 111 -0.51 15.71 -22.58
C ASP A 111 0.79 16.46 -22.89
N ASN A 112 1.61 16.73 -21.85
CA ASN A 112 2.91 17.38 -22.00
C ASN A 112 4.09 16.40 -22.07
N TRP A 113 3.84 15.09 -22.18
CA TRP A 113 4.88 14.05 -22.16
C TRP A 113 6.08 14.36 -23.07
N THR A 114 5.80 14.66 -24.35
CA THR A 114 6.83 14.97 -25.34
C THR A 114 7.63 16.23 -24.97
N SER A 115 6.98 17.24 -24.39
CA SER A 115 7.65 18.45 -23.91
C SER A 115 8.54 18.16 -22.70
N ILE A 116 8.10 17.30 -21.80
CA ILE A 116 8.87 16.87 -20.63
C ILE A 116 10.10 16.09 -21.07
N GLU A 117 9.93 15.11 -21.95
CA GLU A 117 11.02 14.28 -22.47
C GLU A 117 12.04 15.11 -23.25
N ASN A 118 11.59 15.98 -24.17
CA ASN A 118 12.48 16.78 -25.02
C ASN A 118 13.34 17.79 -24.22
N HIS A 119 12.81 18.28 -23.10
CA HIS A 119 13.58 19.15 -22.22
C HIS A 119 14.59 18.35 -21.38
N ALA A 120 14.20 17.19 -20.89
CA ALA A 120 15.09 16.30 -20.17
C ALA A 120 16.22 15.78 -21.08
N THR A 121 15.90 15.46 -22.33
CA THR A 121 16.78 14.80 -23.28
C THR A 121 16.46 15.31 -24.69
N SER A 122 17.46 15.60 -25.52
CA SER A 122 17.21 16.04 -26.91
C SER A 122 16.76 14.90 -27.85
N ARG A 123 16.08 13.86 -27.32
CA ARG A 123 15.59 12.68 -28.04
C ARG A 123 14.15 12.39 -27.63
N ASN A 124 13.33 11.97 -28.59
CA ASN A 124 11.99 11.45 -28.34
C ASN A 124 12.06 9.91 -28.42
N MET A 125 12.35 9.28 -27.29
CA MET A 125 12.70 7.86 -27.17
C MET A 125 11.51 7.02 -26.70
N CYS A 126 10.60 7.61 -25.92
CA CYS A 126 9.47 6.92 -25.32
C CYS A 126 8.14 7.55 -25.73
N ASP A 127 7.22 6.79 -26.30
CA ASP A 127 5.83 7.21 -26.38
C ASP A 127 5.13 7.14 -25.01
N ASN A 128 4.03 7.88 -24.88
CA ASN A 128 3.12 7.79 -23.74
C ASN A 128 2.01 6.74 -23.93
N ALA A 129 2.13 5.85 -24.94
CA ALA A 129 1.16 4.79 -25.12
C ALA A 129 1.23 3.81 -23.93
N ASP A 130 0.12 3.16 -23.60
CA ASP A 130 0.00 2.25 -22.46
C ASP A 130 0.04 2.93 -21.06
N ILE A 131 0.03 4.28 -20.99
CA ILE A 131 -0.30 4.99 -19.73
C ILE A 131 -1.79 4.82 -19.45
N LEU A 132 -2.12 4.42 -18.22
CA LEU A 132 -3.48 4.08 -17.82
C LEU A 132 -4.39 5.31 -17.93
N ASN A 133 -5.51 5.15 -18.63
CA ASN A 133 -6.60 6.12 -18.60
C ASN A 133 -7.62 5.73 -17.53
N TYR A 134 -7.67 6.45 -16.41
CA TYR A 134 -8.58 6.13 -15.30
C TYR A 134 -10.07 6.25 -15.67
N TYR A 135 -10.41 6.90 -16.80
CA TYR A 135 -11.78 6.98 -17.31
C TYR A 135 -12.29 5.69 -17.99
N ASP A 136 -11.44 4.69 -18.26
CA ASP A 136 -11.90 3.35 -18.65
C ASP A 136 -12.42 2.64 -17.39
N GLY A 137 -13.71 2.87 -17.09
CA GLY A 137 -14.37 2.46 -15.85
C GLY A 137 -14.16 1.00 -15.44
N TYR A 138 -13.16 0.76 -14.60
CA TYR A 138 -13.12 -0.35 -13.64
C TYR A 138 -12.12 -0.05 -12.51
N SER A 139 -12.51 0.86 -11.62
CA SER A 139 -11.82 1.09 -10.35
C SER A 139 -12.17 -0.05 -9.38
N SER A 140 -11.54 -1.21 -9.57
CA SER A 140 -11.49 -2.22 -8.52
C SER A 140 -10.04 -2.47 -8.13
N MET A 141 -9.80 -2.67 -6.84
CA MET A 141 -8.50 -3.10 -6.31
C MET A 141 -7.97 -4.37 -7.01
N TYR A 142 -8.87 -5.17 -7.59
CA TYR A 142 -8.58 -6.37 -8.36
C TYR A 142 -7.85 -6.06 -9.69
N ASP A 143 -8.29 -5.04 -10.43
CA ASP A 143 -7.64 -4.66 -11.70
C ASP A 143 -6.24 -4.10 -11.51
N ASN A 144 -6.02 -3.43 -10.37
CA ASN A 144 -4.71 -2.91 -9.99
C ASN A 144 -3.71 -4.04 -9.72
N TYR A 145 -4.09 -5.07 -8.96
CA TYR A 145 -3.20 -6.22 -8.73
C TYR A 145 -2.99 -7.03 -10.02
N ALA A 146 -4.04 -7.22 -10.83
CA ALA A 146 -3.96 -7.88 -12.13
C ALA A 146 -2.97 -7.16 -13.08
N TYR A 147 -2.94 -5.83 -13.06
CA TYR A 147 -1.99 -5.02 -13.82
C TYR A 147 -0.54 -5.33 -13.42
N HIS A 148 -0.23 -5.33 -12.12
CA HIS A 148 1.13 -5.64 -11.64
C HIS A 148 1.52 -7.06 -12.02
N PHE A 149 0.60 -8.00 -11.84
CA PHE A 149 0.82 -9.40 -12.14
C PHE A 149 1.17 -9.65 -13.62
N ILE A 150 0.43 -9.05 -14.55
CA ILE A 150 0.72 -9.22 -15.99
C ILE A 150 2.04 -8.56 -16.39
N GLN A 151 2.40 -7.44 -15.77
CA GLN A 151 3.68 -6.76 -16.01
C GLN A 151 4.86 -7.59 -15.51
N ILE A 152 4.72 -8.25 -14.34
CA ILE A 152 5.73 -9.17 -13.81
C ILE A 152 5.87 -10.40 -14.71
N ILE A 153 4.76 -10.97 -15.21
CA ILE A 153 4.80 -12.06 -16.20
C ILE A 153 5.56 -11.62 -17.44
N TYR A 154 5.23 -10.45 -17.98
CA TYR A 154 5.91 -9.95 -19.17
C TYR A 154 7.42 -9.76 -18.90
N GLU A 155 7.81 -9.20 -17.76
CA GLU A 155 9.22 -9.08 -17.38
C GLU A 155 9.93 -10.44 -17.25
N TYR A 156 9.28 -11.40 -16.61
CA TYR A 156 9.80 -12.76 -16.46
C TYR A 156 10.07 -13.42 -17.82
N LEU A 157 9.15 -13.25 -18.78
CA LEU A 157 9.25 -13.80 -20.14
C LEU A 157 10.24 -13.00 -21.01
N HIS A 158 10.42 -11.71 -20.73
CA HIS A 158 11.33 -10.85 -21.48
C HIS A 158 12.80 -11.20 -21.28
N ASN A 159 13.19 -11.58 -20.06
CA ASN A 159 14.57 -11.94 -19.71
C ASN A 159 15.02 -13.34 -20.20
N ALA A 160 14.31 -13.98 -21.14
CA ALA A 160 14.60 -15.34 -21.57
C ALA A 160 15.79 -15.49 -22.54
N PHE A 161 16.31 -14.41 -23.15
CA PHE A 161 17.19 -14.58 -24.33
C PHE A 161 18.39 -13.64 -24.51
N HIS A 162 18.89 -12.94 -23.47
CA HIS A 162 19.96 -11.93 -23.68
C HIS A 162 21.33 -12.18 -23.03
N PHE A 163 21.65 -13.37 -22.50
CA PHE A 163 22.97 -13.59 -21.89
C PHE A 163 23.63 -14.92 -22.31
N ASN A 164 24.85 -14.82 -22.86
CA ASN A 164 25.66 -15.92 -23.41
C ASN A 164 26.74 -16.45 -22.42
N ASN A 165 26.58 -16.24 -21.10
CA ASN A 165 27.53 -16.77 -20.11
C ASN A 165 26.82 -17.82 -19.24
N ASP A 166 27.39 -19.03 -19.19
CA ASP A 166 26.80 -20.21 -18.55
C ASP A 166 26.58 -20.04 -17.04
N ASP A 167 27.50 -19.37 -16.32
CA ASP A 167 27.35 -19.13 -14.87
C ASP A 167 26.20 -18.16 -14.57
N MET A 168 26.10 -17.07 -15.35
CA MET A 168 25.01 -16.09 -15.25
C MET A 168 23.66 -16.72 -15.64
N LEU A 169 23.67 -17.65 -16.60
CA LEU A 169 22.48 -18.36 -17.04
C LEU A 169 21.92 -19.26 -15.92
N GLN A 170 22.79 -19.91 -15.14
CA GLN A 170 22.37 -20.73 -14.00
C GLN A 170 21.71 -19.87 -12.90
N GLU A 171 22.30 -18.72 -12.55
CA GLU A 171 21.71 -17.79 -11.57
C GLU A 171 20.37 -17.24 -12.06
N ILE A 172 20.26 -16.86 -13.34
CA ILE A 172 19.01 -16.41 -13.96
C ILE A 172 17.94 -17.50 -13.88
N ASN A 173 18.30 -18.75 -14.20
CA ASN A 173 17.36 -19.87 -14.13
C ASN A 173 16.90 -20.15 -12.69
N TYR A 174 17.79 -20.02 -11.71
CA TYR A 174 17.43 -20.14 -10.30
C TYR A 174 16.42 -19.05 -9.89
N MET A 175 16.73 -17.78 -10.15
CA MET A 175 15.83 -16.65 -9.85
C MET A 175 14.47 -16.81 -10.54
N ARG A 176 14.49 -17.26 -11.79
CA ARG A 176 13.28 -17.54 -12.56
C ARG A 176 12.45 -18.65 -11.91
N ASN A 177 13.09 -19.74 -11.52
CA ASN A 177 12.38 -20.83 -10.85
C ASN A 177 11.80 -20.38 -9.51
N ASP A 178 12.50 -19.54 -8.76
CA ASP A 178 12.01 -19.00 -7.48
C ASP A 178 10.75 -18.14 -7.67
N ILE A 179 10.75 -17.21 -8.64
CA ILE A 179 9.57 -16.40 -8.99
C ILE A 179 8.42 -17.29 -9.47
N LYS A 180 8.72 -18.30 -10.30
CA LYS A 180 7.71 -19.23 -10.80
C LYS A 180 7.11 -20.06 -9.66
N ASP A 181 7.95 -20.60 -8.79
CA ASP A 181 7.57 -21.57 -7.76
C ASP A 181 6.88 -20.89 -6.56
N GLY A 182 7.24 -19.65 -6.26
CA GLY A 182 6.57 -18.81 -5.27
C GLY A 182 5.42 -18.00 -5.86
N PHE A 183 5.75 -16.96 -6.61
CA PHE A 183 4.79 -15.93 -7.01
C PHE A 183 3.75 -16.42 -8.04
N PHE A 184 4.16 -17.01 -9.16
CA PHE A 184 3.21 -17.38 -10.23
C PHE A 184 2.32 -18.56 -9.87
N ILE A 185 2.88 -19.56 -9.20
CA ILE A 185 2.13 -20.71 -8.71
C ILE A 185 1.02 -20.29 -7.74
N ASN A 186 1.28 -19.32 -6.87
CA ASN A 186 0.27 -18.81 -5.93
C ASN A 186 -0.81 -17.99 -6.62
N ASN A 187 -0.52 -17.42 -7.80
CA ASN A 187 -1.40 -16.51 -8.54
C ASN A 187 -1.92 -17.10 -9.86
N VAL A 188 -1.85 -18.42 -10.06
CA VAL A 188 -2.28 -19.08 -11.31
C VAL A 188 -3.76 -18.84 -11.66
N GLU A 189 -4.64 -18.77 -10.66
CA GLU A 189 -6.07 -18.49 -10.87
C GLU A 189 -6.30 -17.10 -11.44
N LEU A 190 -5.49 -16.12 -11.03
CA LEU A 190 -5.54 -14.76 -11.55
C LEU A 190 -5.15 -14.72 -13.03
N LEU A 191 -4.11 -15.44 -13.45
CA LEU A 191 -3.72 -15.53 -14.87
C LEU A 191 -4.88 -16.02 -15.74
N ASN A 192 -5.55 -17.09 -15.29
CA ASN A 192 -6.69 -17.66 -16.00
C ASN A 192 -7.86 -16.68 -16.10
N GLN A 193 -8.14 -15.93 -15.03
CA GLN A 193 -9.21 -14.92 -15.03
C GLN A 193 -8.89 -13.77 -15.99
N ILE A 194 -7.65 -13.27 -16.00
CA ILE A 194 -7.21 -12.23 -16.94
C ILE A 194 -7.36 -12.73 -18.38
N LYS A 195 -6.87 -13.94 -18.66
CA LYS A 195 -6.99 -14.56 -19.99
C LYS A 195 -8.44 -14.68 -20.44
N ASP A 196 -9.32 -15.18 -19.57
CA ASP A 196 -10.74 -15.33 -19.88
C ASP A 196 -11.40 -13.98 -20.18
N MET A 197 -11.16 -13.01 -19.30
CA MET A 197 -11.66 -11.64 -19.43
C MET A 197 -11.19 -11.00 -20.74
N CYS A 198 -9.91 -11.11 -21.08
CA CYS A 198 -9.33 -10.44 -22.25
C CYS A 198 -9.56 -11.15 -23.58
N THR A 199 -10.00 -12.41 -23.55
CA THR A 199 -10.38 -13.17 -24.75
C THR A 199 -11.88 -13.15 -25.03
N LYS A 200 -12.72 -13.05 -23.98
CA LYS A 200 -14.19 -13.08 -24.11
C LYS A 200 -14.87 -11.72 -23.89
N GLY A 201 -14.23 -10.81 -23.15
CA GLY A 201 -14.76 -9.50 -22.78
C GLY A 201 -14.37 -8.37 -23.72
N SER A 202 -14.61 -7.13 -23.28
CA SER A 202 -14.24 -5.92 -24.01
C SER A 202 -12.73 -5.90 -24.29
N SER A 203 -12.38 -5.70 -25.56
CA SER A 203 -11.00 -5.76 -26.03
C SER A 203 -10.11 -4.61 -25.56
N ASP A 204 -10.71 -3.55 -25.03
CA ASP A 204 -10.11 -2.22 -25.01
C ASP A 204 -9.66 -1.76 -23.61
N SER A 205 -9.89 -2.58 -22.57
CA SER A 205 -9.37 -2.23 -21.24
C SER A 205 -7.84 -2.15 -21.25
N SER A 206 -7.29 -1.25 -20.43
CA SER A 206 -5.83 -1.08 -20.34
C SER A 206 -5.11 -2.36 -19.90
N LEU A 207 -5.71 -3.11 -18.98
CA LEU A 207 -5.22 -4.45 -18.59
C LEU A 207 -5.16 -5.40 -19.79
N CYS A 208 -6.22 -5.45 -20.60
CA CYS A 208 -6.27 -6.34 -21.75
C CYS A 208 -5.37 -5.91 -22.90
N LYS A 209 -5.11 -4.61 -23.07
CA LYS A 209 -4.10 -4.12 -24.01
C LYS A 209 -2.72 -4.67 -23.66
N ILE A 210 -2.33 -4.62 -22.38
CA ILE A 210 -1.04 -5.14 -21.90
C ILE A 210 -0.99 -6.67 -22.03
N TYR A 211 -2.03 -7.38 -21.59
CA TYR A 211 -2.09 -8.83 -21.73
C TYR A 211 -1.93 -9.25 -23.19
N LYS A 212 -2.66 -8.63 -24.12
CA LYS A 212 -2.56 -8.94 -25.55
C LYS A 212 -1.20 -8.62 -26.13
N LYS A 213 -0.57 -7.52 -25.70
CA LYS A 213 0.80 -7.21 -26.09
C LYS A 213 1.77 -8.32 -25.65
N CYS A 214 1.67 -8.77 -24.41
CA CYS A 214 2.45 -9.91 -23.91
C CYS A 214 2.17 -11.21 -24.68
N ASP A 215 0.90 -11.54 -24.92
CA ASP A 215 0.47 -12.73 -25.68
C ASP A 215 0.97 -12.70 -27.13
N MET A 216 0.98 -11.53 -27.77
CA MET A 216 1.49 -11.38 -29.14
C MET A 216 3.02 -11.49 -29.19
N GLU A 217 3.74 -10.81 -28.29
CA GLU A 217 5.20 -10.75 -28.32
C GLU A 217 5.89 -11.99 -27.72
N LYS A 218 5.26 -12.65 -26.75
CA LYS A 218 5.80 -13.78 -25.99
C LYS A 218 4.92 -15.03 -26.09
N LYS A 219 4.23 -15.19 -27.22
CA LYS A 219 3.20 -16.22 -27.42
C LYS A 219 3.64 -17.64 -27.02
N VAL A 220 4.84 -18.03 -27.44
CA VAL A 220 5.36 -19.38 -27.20
C VAL A 220 5.69 -19.57 -25.73
N GLU A 221 6.40 -18.62 -25.14
CA GLU A 221 6.86 -18.66 -23.76
C GLU A 221 5.70 -18.52 -22.76
N LEU A 222 4.72 -17.66 -23.06
CA LEU A 222 3.51 -17.53 -22.26
C LEU A 222 2.71 -18.82 -22.27
N SER A 223 2.51 -19.44 -23.44
CA SER A 223 1.82 -20.74 -23.55
C SER A 223 2.55 -21.84 -22.77
N GLN A 224 3.89 -21.90 -22.85
CA GLN A 224 4.68 -22.84 -22.06
C GLN A 224 4.57 -22.62 -20.55
N LEU A 225 4.53 -21.36 -20.12
CA LEU A 225 4.33 -20.99 -18.72
C LEU A 225 2.94 -21.44 -18.24
N GLU A 226 1.90 -21.14 -19.01
CA GLU A 226 0.52 -21.55 -18.72
C GLU A 226 0.39 -23.08 -18.61
N ASP A 227 0.96 -23.83 -19.55
CA ASP A 227 0.97 -25.30 -19.53
C ASP A 227 1.67 -25.84 -18.28
N THR A 228 2.78 -25.21 -17.89
CA THR A 228 3.55 -25.57 -16.70
C THR A 228 2.75 -25.32 -15.43
N LEU A 229 2.15 -24.14 -15.31
CA LEU A 229 1.30 -23.78 -14.18
C LEU A 229 0.06 -24.68 -14.09
N LEU A 230 -0.57 -25.02 -15.22
CA LEU A 230 -1.72 -25.93 -15.26
C LEU A 230 -1.36 -27.35 -14.77
N LYS A 231 -0.21 -27.88 -15.18
CA LYS A 231 0.30 -29.18 -14.68
C LYS A 231 0.51 -29.14 -13.17
N TYR A 232 1.07 -28.04 -12.66
CA TYR A 232 1.28 -27.85 -11.24
C TYR A 232 -0.05 -27.80 -10.47
N THR A 233 -1.03 -27.02 -10.93
CA THR A 233 -2.34 -26.90 -10.27
C THR A 233 -3.04 -28.25 -10.17
N LYS A 234 -3.04 -29.04 -11.25
CA LYS A 234 -3.57 -30.41 -11.26
C LYS A 234 -2.86 -31.31 -10.26
N ALA A 235 -1.52 -31.22 -10.18
CA ALA A 235 -0.75 -32.00 -9.22
C ALA A 235 -1.03 -31.58 -7.76
N LYS A 236 -1.20 -30.27 -7.50
CA LYS A 236 -1.53 -29.71 -6.19
C LYS A 236 -2.93 -30.14 -5.73
N GLU A 237 -3.92 -30.11 -6.62
CA GLU A 237 -5.26 -30.60 -6.36
C GLU A 237 -5.27 -32.10 -6.04
N LYS A 238 -4.55 -32.90 -6.84
CA LYS A 238 -4.43 -34.35 -6.59
C LYS A 238 -3.88 -34.64 -5.19
N ARG A 239 -2.78 -33.96 -4.81
CA ARG A 239 -2.20 -34.10 -3.45
C ARG A 239 -3.17 -33.66 -2.35
N ARG A 240 -3.95 -32.60 -2.57
CA ARG A 240 -4.97 -32.14 -1.61
C ARG A 240 -6.06 -33.19 -1.43
N LEU A 241 -6.52 -33.83 -2.51
CA LEU A 241 -7.51 -34.92 -2.43
C LEU A 241 -6.94 -36.13 -1.66
N GLU A 242 -5.70 -36.52 -1.97
CA GLU A 242 -5.01 -37.62 -1.28
C GLU A 242 -4.85 -37.35 0.23
N ASP A 243 -4.50 -36.11 0.62
CA ASP A 243 -4.39 -35.71 2.03
C ASP A 243 -5.74 -35.69 2.76
N ILE A 244 -6.81 -35.22 2.09
CA ILE A 244 -8.18 -35.29 2.64
C ILE A 244 -8.59 -36.75 2.87
N GLU A 245 -8.29 -37.64 1.92
CA GLU A 245 -8.59 -39.07 2.03
C GLU A 245 -7.80 -39.72 3.18
N ALA A 246 -6.50 -39.41 3.30
CA ALA A 246 -5.66 -39.90 4.39
C ALA A 246 -6.14 -39.42 5.77
N LYS A 247 -6.52 -38.14 5.90
CA LYS A 247 -7.10 -37.58 7.13
C LYS A 247 -8.42 -38.23 7.50
N LYS A 248 -9.27 -38.50 6.50
CA LYS A 248 -10.55 -39.19 6.71
C LYS A 248 -10.32 -40.61 7.23
N LEU A 249 -9.37 -41.34 6.62
CA LEU A 249 -9.00 -42.68 7.07
C LEU A 249 -8.41 -42.67 8.50
N ALA A 250 -7.54 -41.72 8.81
CA ALA A 250 -6.98 -41.57 10.15
C ALA A 250 -8.06 -41.28 11.21
N SER A 251 -9.06 -40.44 10.88
CA SER A 251 -10.17 -40.14 11.80
C SER A 251 -11.08 -41.35 12.08
N LEU A 252 -11.30 -42.22 11.10
CA LEU A 252 -12.02 -43.48 11.29
C LEU A 252 -11.27 -44.44 12.21
N HIS A 253 -9.95 -44.53 12.07
CA HIS A 253 -9.12 -45.37 12.95
C HIS A 253 -9.05 -44.84 14.40
N ALA A 254 -9.05 -43.51 14.59
CA ALA A 254 -9.08 -42.88 15.91
C ALA A 254 -10.41 -43.11 16.66
N SER A 255 -11.54 -43.18 15.95
CA SER A 255 -12.83 -43.59 16.55
C SER A 255 -12.94 -45.11 16.77
N GLY A 256 -12.10 -45.91 16.12
CA GLY A 256 -12.11 -47.38 16.22
C GLY A 256 -11.26 -47.95 17.36
N THR A 257 -10.45 -47.14 18.05
CA THR A 257 -9.65 -47.56 19.20
C THR A 257 -10.20 -47.01 20.51
N SER A 258 -11.32 -47.56 20.93
CA SER A 258 -11.76 -47.50 22.33
C SER A 258 -12.37 -48.84 22.74
N GLU A 259 -11.52 -49.84 22.93
CA GLU A 259 -11.85 -50.93 23.85
C GLU A 259 -11.67 -50.42 25.29
N SER A 260 -12.81 -50.27 25.96
CA SER A 260 -13.03 -50.43 27.41
C SER A 260 -12.08 -49.72 28.39
N SER A 261 -12.47 -48.52 28.87
CA SER A 261 -12.68 -48.28 30.31
C SER A 261 -13.18 -46.86 30.63
N SER A 262 -14.32 -46.80 31.33
CA SER A 262 -14.90 -45.70 32.13
C SER A 262 -15.00 -44.28 31.52
N SER A 263 -16.17 -43.99 30.94
CA SER A 263 -16.62 -42.71 30.35
C SER A 263 -16.97 -41.58 31.35
N ALA A 264 -16.40 -41.57 32.56
CA ALA A 264 -16.62 -40.50 33.54
C ALA A 264 -15.39 -39.62 33.79
N GLY A 265 -14.17 -40.12 33.54
CA GLY A 265 -12.93 -39.40 33.85
C GLY A 265 -12.49 -38.39 32.77
N THR A 266 -12.71 -38.71 31.49
CA THR A 266 -12.17 -37.94 30.35
C THR A 266 -12.92 -36.62 30.08
N ILE A 267 -14.19 -36.54 30.47
CA ILE A 267 -14.99 -35.31 30.32
C ILE A 267 -14.58 -34.29 31.39
N ALA A 268 -14.28 -34.74 32.61
CA ALA A 268 -13.89 -33.88 33.72
C ALA A 268 -12.49 -33.26 33.55
N THR A 269 -11.54 -33.96 32.92
CA THR A 269 -10.19 -33.44 32.68
C THR A 269 -10.15 -32.35 31.62
N SER A 270 -10.97 -32.44 30.57
CA SER A 270 -11.02 -31.43 29.49
C SER A 270 -11.48 -30.06 29.96
N PHE A 271 -12.47 -29.99 30.86
CA PHE A 271 -12.94 -28.70 31.38
C PHE A 271 -11.89 -28.00 32.26
N ILE A 272 -11.09 -28.77 33.00
CA ILE A 272 -10.04 -28.21 33.87
C ILE A 272 -8.95 -27.53 33.03
N PHE A 273 -8.54 -28.13 31.91
CA PHE A 273 -7.53 -27.53 31.03
C PHE A 273 -8.03 -26.27 30.30
N VAL A 274 -9.31 -26.24 29.89
CA VAL A 274 -9.92 -25.06 29.27
C VAL A 274 -10.02 -23.92 30.28
N ILE A 275 -10.49 -24.19 31.51
CA ILE A 275 -10.58 -23.18 32.58
C ILE A 275 -9.18 -22.67 32.95
N MET A 276 -8.19 -23.55 33.07
CA MET A 276 -6.80 -23.18 33.35
C MET A 276 -6.20 -22.33 32.22
N GLY A 277 -6.48 -22.68 30.96
CA GLY A 277 -6.06 -21.90 29.79
C GLY A 277 -6.66 -20.50 29.75
N ILE A 278 -7.96 -20.39 30.05
CA ILE A 278 -8.66 -19.09 30.15
C ILE A 278 -8.04 -18.23 31.27
N LEU A 279 -7.76 -18.81 32.44
CA LEU A 279 -7.12 -18.09 33.55
C LEU A 279 -5.71 -17.60 33.19
N CYS A 280 -4.91 -18.42 32.50
CA CYS A 280 -3.58 -18.01 32.03
C CYS A 280 -3.65 -16.86 31.02
N ILE A 281 -4.59 -16.91 30.08
CA ILE A 281 -4.81 -15.82 29.12
C ILE A 281 -5.26 -14.54 29.85
N LEU A 282 -6.15 -14.64 30.83
CA LEU A 282 -6.57 -13.50 31.65
C LEU A 282 -5.42 -12.89 32.47
N LEU A 283 -4.50 -13.71 33.00
CA LEU A 283 -3.30 -13.22 33.71
C LEU A 283 -2.32 -12.50 32.78
N ILE A 284 -2.13 -13.02 31.57
CA ILE A 284 -1.33 -12.38 30.53
C ILE A 284 -1.99 -11.04 30.14
N LEU A 285 -3.29 -11.05 29.82
CA LEU A 285 -4.03 -9.84 29.50
C LEU A 285 -4.05 -8.84 30.65
N TYR A 286 -4.14 -9.28 31.91
CA TYR A 286 -4.05 -8.40 33.07
C TYR A 286 -2.69 -7.67 33.16
N LYS A 287 -1.60 -8.35 32.78
CA LYS A 287 -0.25 -7.77 32.74
C LYS A 287 -0.03 -6.84 31.53
N PHE A 288 -0.70 -7.10 30.41
CA PHE A 288 -0.55 -6.36 29.16
C PHE A 288 -1.63 -5.32 28.87
N THR A 289 -2.71 -5.27 29.66
CA THR A 289 -3.74 -4.24 29.52
C THR A 289 -3.52 -3.15 30.57
N PRO A 290 -3.05 -1.94 30.20
CA PRO A 290 -2.80 -0.87 31.15
C PRO A 290 -4.12 -0.17 31.55
N PHE A 291 -5.12 -0.94 31.98
CA PHE A 291 -6.38 -0.38 32.48
C PHE A 291 -6.20 0.44 33.76
N GLY A 292 -5.09 0.24 34.50
CA GLY A 292 -4.72 1.08 35.64
C GLY A 292 -4.50 2.56 35.27
N SER A 293 -4.06 2.84 34.04
CA SER A 293 -3.82 4.21 33.53
C SER A 293 -5.09 4.86 32.97
N TRP A 294 -6.01 4.06 32.43
CA TRP A 294 -7.25 4.53 31.80
C TRP A 294 -8.41 4.76 32.79
N ILE A 295 -8.46 4.03 33.91
CA ILE A 295 -9.55 4.18 34.88
C ILE A 295 -9.30 5.38 35.83
N ARG A 296 -8.04 5.78 36.07
CA ARG A 296 -7.71 6.97 36.90
C ARG A 296 -8.33 8.29 36.43
N PRO A 297 -8.34 8.65 35.12
CA PRO A 297 -9.02 9.86 34.65
C PRO A 297 -10.56 9.77 34.71
N LEU A 298 -11.13 8.58 34.51
CA LEU A 298 -12.58 8.33 34.60
C LEU A 298 -13.11 8.47 36.04
N MET A 299 -12.37 7.97 37.04
CA MET A 299 -12.75 8.15 38.46
C MET A 299 -12.55 9.59 38.95
N ARG A 300 -11.54 10.33 38.46
CA ARG A 300 -11.38 11.77 38.79
C ARG A 300 -12.50 12.64 38.23
N ARG A 301 -13.05 12.30 37.05
CA ARG A 301 -14.21 13.02 36.47
C ARG A 301 -15.49 12.85 37.29
N LYS A 302 -15.71 11.72 37.96
CA LYS A 302 -16.89 11.54 38.85
C LYS A 302 -16.76 12.24 40.22
N LYS A 303 -15.54 12.45 40.73
CA LYS A 303 -15.33 13.18 42.00
C LYS A 303 -15.62 14.68 41.88
N LYS A 304 -15.35 15.29 40.71
CA LYS A 304 -15.64 16.71 40.44
C LYS A 304 -17.14 16.99 40.19
N ILE A 305 -17.94 15.96 39.92
CA ILE A 305 -19.39 16.10 39.68
C ILE A 305 -20.19 15.91 40.99
N TRP A 306 -19.65 15.19 41.97
CA TRP A 306 -20.32 14.96 43.27
C TRP A 306 -20.11 16.10 44.28
N GLU A 307 -19.03 16.88 44.16
CA GLU A 307 -18.72 17.99 45.08
C GLU A 307 -19.41 19.33 44.68
N ASN A 308 -20.22 19.33 43.62
CA ASN A 308 -20.89 20.51 43.06
C ASN A 308 -22.43 20.45 43.14
N THR A 309 -22.99 19.57 43.99
CA THR A 309 -24.45 19.38 44.14
C THR A 309 -24.97 19.45 45.58
N GLU A 310 -24.19 19.99 46.52
CA GLU A 310 -24.67 20.29 47.89
C GLU A 310 -24.11 21.66 48.33
N ASP A 311 -24.81 22.72 47.94
CA ASP A 311 -25.21 23.84 48.82
C ASP A 311 -25.87 24.92 47.95
N GLU A 312 -27.19 24.81 47.77
CA GLU A 312 -28.03 25.95 47.43
C GLU A 312 -28.65 26.49 48.73
N ASN A 313 -28.50 27.80 48.90
CA ASN A 313 -29.33 28.76 49.63
C ASN A 313 -28.74 29.33 50.93
N ASP A 314 -28.25 30.57 50.86
CA ASP A 314 -29.00 31.70 51.45
C ASP A 314 -28.46 33.08 50.99
N GLU A 315 -29.34 33.76 50.25
CA GLU A 315 -29.78 35.15 50.40
C GLU A 315 -28.83 36.36 50.57
N PHE A 316 -29.19 37.40 49.81
CA PHE A 316 -28.95 38.85 49.96
C PHE A 316 -27.68 39.53 49.41
N LEU A 317 -27.89 40.16 48.24
CA LEU A 317 -27.60 41.56 47.88
C LEU A 317 -26.41 42.25 48.57
N HIS A 318 -25.38 42.61 47.79
CA HIS A 318 -25.10 44.03 47.48
C HIS A 318 -23.94 44.19 46.47
N PHE A 319 -24.15 45.14 45.57
CA PHE A 319 -23.20 45.82 44.67
C PHE A 319 -21.80 46.03 45.27
N SER A 320 -20.74 45.85 44.49
CA SER A 320 -20.12 46.95 43.73
C SER A 320 -18.81 46.53 43.08
N GLU A 321 -18.65 47.06 41.89
CA GLU A 321 -17.55 47.01 40.93
C GLU A 321 -16.20 47.51 41.47
N ASP A 322 -15.16 46.76 41.08
CA ASP A 322 -13.82 47.18 40.67
C ASP A 322 -12.94 48.03 41.61
N THR A 323 -11.78 47.47 42.00
CA THR A 323 -10.48 48.04 41.62
C THR A 323 -9.29 47.20 42.12
N ARG A 324 -8.36 46.90 41.19
CA ARG A 324 -6.97 46.51 41.49
C ARG A 324 -6.05 47.75 41.39
N VAL A 325 -5.56 48.20 42.56
CA VAL A 325 -4.18 48.61 42.94
C VAL A 325 -3.29 49.24 41.85
N PRO A 326 -2.68 50.43 42.07
CA PRO A 326 -1.39 50.47 42.77
C PRO A 326 -1.26 51.53 43.87
N THR A 327 -0.78 51.07 45.03
CA THR A 327 -0.35 51.89 46.16
C THR A 327 0.97 52.61 45.84
N HIS A 328 0.94 53.94 45.76
CA HIS A 328 2.12 54.76 46.04
C HIS A 328 1.82 55.68 47.24
N ASN A 329 2.70 55.59 48.23
CA ASN A 329 2.68 56.33 49.49
C ASN A 329 2.45 57.84 49.28
N ARG A 330 1.48 58.41 50.01
CA ARG A 330 1.70 59.63 50.81
C ARG A 330 0.59 59.83 51.82
N GLN A 331 1.03 60.09 53.05
CA GLN A 331 0.21 60.46 54.20
C GLN A 331 -0.44 61.85 54.04
N TYR A 332 -1.44 62.03 54.90
CA TYR A 332 -2.07 63.27 55.41
C TYR A 332 -3.35 63.71 54.68
N LYS A 333 -4.54 63.50 55.26
CA LYS A 333 -5.23 64.20 56.38
C LYS A 333 -5.84 65.56 55.98
N ILE A 334 -7.18 65.57 56.00
CA ILE A 334 -8.09 66.55 56.63
C ILE A 334 -9.02 67.40 55.72
N ALA A 335 -10.29 67.34 56.16
CA ALA A 335 -11.38 68.30 56.21
C ALA A 335 -12.32 68.57 55.02
N TYR A 336 -13.57 68.21 55.34
CA TYR A 336 -14.87 68.69 54.88
C TYR A 336 -15.01 70.22 54.77
N HIS A 337 -15.76 70.68 53.75
CA HIS A 337 -17.09 71.31 53.86
C HIS A 337 -17.57 71.72 52.45
N SER A 338 -18.71 71.19 51.99
CA SER A 338 -20.03 71.85 51.92
C SER A 338 -20.13 73.01 50.93
N GLY A 339 -21.08 72.93 49.99
CA GLY A 339 -21.64 74.12 49.35
C GLY A 339 -21.81 74.04 47.84
N ARG A 340 -23.03 73.70 47.45
CA ARG A 340 -23.66 73.82 46.13
C ARG A 340 -23.54 75.24 45.54
N ILE A 341 -23.54 75.35 44.21
CA ILE A 341 -24.43 76.17 43.34
C ILE A 341 -23.68 76.75 42.11
N ASN A 342 -24.28 76.45 40.95
CA ASN A 342 -24.21 77.01 39.59
C ASN A 342 -22.96 76.78 38.74
#